data_AF-A0A2D5ZCT1-F1
#
_entry.id   AF-A0A2D5ZCT1-F1
#
_cell.length_a   1.000
_cell.length_b   1.000
_cell.length_c   1.000
_cell.angle_alpha   90.00
_cell.angle_beta   90.00
_cell.angle_gamma   90.00
#
_symmetry.space_group_name_H-M   'P 1'
#
loop_
_entity.id
_entity.type
_entity.pdbx_description
1 polymer ?
#
loop_
_entity_poly.entity_id
_entity_poly.type
_entity_poly.pdbx_seq_one_letter_code
_entity_poly.pdbx_strand_id
1 'polypeptide(L)' 'MPENVDVKVTYQAKWMWDMTLSLLDLEIQFVDPDTGGILAEGRSYRPSLQRKKPAFMAREVLSRMLSDPGRGDP' A
#
# COMPACT_ATOMS: atom_id res chain seq x y z
N MET A 1 -20.66 0.00 -7.62
CA MET A 1 -19.37 0.43 -8.19
C MET A 1 -19.60 0.86 -9.63
N PRO A 2 -18.70 1.64 -10.25
CA PRO A 2 -18.75 1.85 -11.70
C PRO A 2 -18.84 0.51 -12.43
N GLU A 3 -19.50 0.48 -13.58
CA GLU A 3 -19.49 -0.70 -14.45
C GLU A 3 -18.10 -0.87 -15.07
N ASN A 4 -17.68 -2.12 -15.28
CA ASN A 4 -16.36 -2.49 -15.83
C ASN A 4 -15.15 -2.04 -14.98
N VAL A 5 -15.18 -2.33 -13.68
CA VAL A 5 -13.99 -2.19 -12.83
C VAL A 5 -13.16 -3.47 -12.95
N ASP A 6 -11.87 -3.34 -13.28
CA ASP A 6 -10.96 -4.50 -13.32
C ASP A 6 -10.47 -4.89 -11.91
N VAL A 7 -10.15 -3.88 -11.09
CA VAL A 7 -9.62 -4.05 -9.73
C VAL A 7 -10.09 -2.91 -8.83
N LYS A 8 -10.52 -3.26 -7.60
CA LYS A 8 -10.76 -2.31 -6.52
C LYS A 8 -9.51 -2.16 -5.65
N VAL A 9 -9.02 -0.94 -5.46
CA VAL A 9 -7.91 -0.68 -4.54
C VAL A 9 -8.44 -0.09 -3.24
N THR A 10 -8.16 -0.73 -2.12
CA THR A 10 -8.46 -0.23 -0.78
C THR A 10 -7.18 0.06 -0.01
N TYR A 11 -7.24 0.94 0.98
CA TYR A 11 -6.09 1.21 1.86
C TYR A 11 -6.54 1.53 3.29
N GLN A 12 -5.67 1.21 4.25
CA GLN A 12 -5.80 1.62 5.64
C GLN A 12 -4.53 2.36 6.07
N ALA A 13 -4.70 3.56 6.64
CA ALA A 13 -3.60 4.40 7.10
C ALA A 13 -3.74 4.71 8.60
N LYS A 14 -2.71 4.41 9.39
CA LYS A 14 -2.65 4.77 10.82
C LYS A 14 -1.64 5.89 11.02
N TRP A 15 -2.12 6.98 11.63
CA TRP A 15 -1.36 8.20 11.84
C TRP A 15 -1.06 8.40 13.32
N MET A 16 0.14 8.88 13.62
CA MET A 16 0.53 9.37 14.94
C MET A 16 0.71 10.89 14.90
N TRP A 17 0.34 11.56 16.00
CA TRP A 17 0.25 13.02 16.08
C TRP A 17 0.89 13.61 17.35
N ASP A 18 1.58 12.82 18.17
CA ASP A 18 2.09 13.23 19.49
C ASP A 18 3.27 14.22 19.44
N MET A 19 4.22 14.03 18.51
CA MET A 19 5.41 14.89 18.35
C MET A 19 5.52 15.49 16.95
N THR A 20 5.07 14.77 15.94
CA THR A 20 5.04 15.20 14.54
C THR A 20 4.00 14.35 13.81
N LEU A 21 3.15 14.95 12.98
CA LEU A 21 2.21 14.20 12.15
C LEU A 21 2.99 13.23 11.25
N SER A 22 2.84 11.94 11.51
CA SER A 22 3.57 10.91 10.78
C SER A 22 2.71 9.69 10.52
N LEU A 23 2.86 9.13 9.32
CA LEU A 23 2.23 7.89 8.94
C LEU A 23 3.03 6.75 9.56
N LEU A 24 2.39 5.99 10.45
CA LEU A 24 2.99 4.86 11.15
C LEU A 24 2.84 3.57 10.34
N ASP A 25 1.67 3.39 9.75
CA ASP A 25 1.26 2.14 9.13
C ASP A 25 0.42 2.44 7.89
N LEU A 26 0.79 1.84 6.76
CA LEU A 26 0.03 1.90 5.52
C LEU A 26 -0.15 0.49 4.98
N GLU A 27 -1.40 0.07 4.85
CA GLU A 27 -1.80 -1.17 4.20
C GLU A 27 -2.58 -0.83 2.93
N ILE A 28 -2.30 -1.54 1.83
CA ILE A 28 -3.00 -1.42 0.54
C ILE A 28 -3.39 -2.82 0.10
N GLN A 29 -4.64 -2.99 -0.37
CA GLN A 29 -5.14 -4.23 -0.91
C GLN A 29 -5.73 -4.00 -2.31
N PHE A 30 -5.45 -4.93 -3.21
CA PHE A 30 -6.10 -5.04 -4.51
C PHE A 30 -7.14 -6.13 -4.39
N VAL A 31 -8.37 -5.80 -4.72
CA VAL A 31 -9.54 -6.61 -4.45
C VAL A 31 -10.30 -6.83 -5.75
N ASP A 32 -10.66 -8.08 -6.00
CA ASP A 32 -11.56 -8.46 -7.08
C ASP A 32 -12.92 -7.78 -6.86
N PRO A 33 -13.41 -7.00 -7.84
CA PRO A 33 -14.59 -6.17 -7.65
C PRO A 33 -15.89 -6.99 -7.56
N ASP A 34 -15.93 -8.19 -8.13
CA ASP A 34 -17.12 -9.04 -8.24
C ASP A 34 -17.27 -9.98 -7.04
N THR A 35 -16.16 -10.57 -6.61
CA THR A 35 -16.11 -11.58 -5.53
C THR A 35 -15.69 -11.00 -4.19
N GLY A 36 -14.98 -9.86 -4.19
CA GLY A 36 -14.37 -9.28 -3.00
C GLY A 36 -13.09 -10.00 -2.54
N GLY A 37 -12.57 -10.95 -3.31
CA GLY A 37 -11.32 -11.66 -3.00
C GLY A 37 -10.10 -10.73 -3.06
N ILE A 38 -9.12 -10.94 -2.16
CA ILE A 38 -7.85 -10.19 -2.18
C ILE A 38 -6.95 -10.80 -3.27
N LEU A 39 -6.61 -9.98 -4.26
CA LEU A 39 -5.70 -10.33 -5.36
C LEU A 39 -4.24 -10.09 -4.98
N ALA A 40 -3.98 -9.03 -4.22
CA ALA A 40 -2.66 -8.70 -3.69
C ALA A 40 -2.80 -7.80 -2.46
N GLU A 41 -1.88 -7.92 -1.50
CA GLU A 41 -1.80 -7.05 -0.34
C GLU A 41 -0.36 -6.62 -0.07
N GLY A 42 -0.20 -5.44 0.50
CA GLY A 42 1.10 -4.96 0.92
C GLY A 42 1.00 -3.95 2.05
N ARG A 43 2.02 -3.95 2.92
CA ARG A 43 2.05 -3.12 4.12
C ARG A 43 3.43 -2.50 4.33
N SER A 44 3.46 -1.22 4.70
CA SER A 44 4.65 -0.52 5.16
C SER A 44 4.40 0.00 6.58
N TYR A 45 5.18 -0.52 7.53
CA TYR A 45 5.16 -0.09 8.92
C TYR A 45 6.47 0.63 9.25
N ARG A 46 6.37 1.86 9.75
CA ARG A 46 7.50 2.75 10.02
C ARG A 46 7.33 3.42 11.38
N PRO A 47 7.98 2.91 12.45
CA PRO A 47 8.00 3.60 13.73
C PRO A 47 8.77 4.93 13.64
N SER A 48 8.62 5.81 14.62
CA SER A 48 9.18 7.16 14.63
C SER A 48 10.68 7.24 14.29
N LEU A 49 11.50 6.26 14.71
CA LEU A 49 12.93 6.21 14.40
C LEU A 49 13.26 5.98 12.91
N GLN A 50 12.34 5.36 12.16
CA GLN A 50 12.50 5.04 10.73
C GLN A 50 11.54 5.84 9.85
N ARG A 51 11.07 6.99 10.34
CA ARG A 51 10.04 7.80 9.69
C ARG A 51 10.44 8.14 8.25
N LYS A 52 9.47 8.00 7.35
CA LYS A 52 9.55 8.45 5.95
C LYS A 52 8.29 9.24 5.60
N LYS A 53 8.34 9.96 4.48
CA LYS A 53 7.17 10.66 3.95
C LYS A 53 6.11 9.64 3.50
N PRO A 54 4.80 9.93 3.62
CA PRO A 54 3.72 9.05 3.17
C PRO A 54 3.88 8.55 1.73
N ALA A 55 4.30 9.43 0.81
CA ALA A 55 4.54 9.08 -0.59
C ALA A 55 5.64 8.01 -0.76
N PHE A 56 6.67 8.02 0.10
CA PHE A 56 7.70 6.98 0.08
C PHE A 56 7.12 5.64 0.52
N MET A 57 6.30 5.61 1.57
CA MET A 57 5.66 4.38 2.07
C MET A 57 4.69 3.81 1.03
N ALA A 58 3.88 4.64 0.38
CA ALA A 58 3.01 4.21 -0.71
C ALA A 58 3.81 3.61 -1.88
N ARG A 59 4.89 4.28 -2.31
CA ARG A 59 5.78 3.75 -3.35
C ARG A 59 6.40 2.43 -2.95
N GLU A 60 6.86 2.30 -1.70
CA GLU A 60 7.42 1.05 -1.20
C GLU A 60 6.41 -0.11 -1.26
N VAL A 61 5.17 0.11 -0.79
CA VAL A 61 4.12 -0.90 -0.84
C VAL A 61 3.83 -1.31 -2.29
N LEU A 62 3.59 -0.32 -3.15
CA LEU A 62 3.25 -0.57 -4.56
C LEU A 62 4.41 -1.23 -5.32
N SER A 63 5.64 -0.80 -5.12
CA SER A 63 6.81 -1.43 -5.74
C SER A 63 6.94 -2.88 -5.32
N ARG A 64 6.73 -3.23 -4.04
CA ARG A 64 6.79 -4.64 -3.61
C ARG A 64 5.69 -5.50 -4.24
N MET A 65 4.49 -4.94 -4.42
CA MET A 65 3.36 -5.65 -5.01
C MET A 65 3.46 -5.79 -6.53
N LEU A 66 4.06 -4.80 -7.21
CA LEU A 66 4.08 -4.71 -8.68
C LEU A 66 5.43 -5.10 -9.30
N SER A 67 6.50 -5.14 -8.52
CA SER A 67 7.79 -5.64 -9.00
C SER A 67 7.72 -7.16 -9.16
N ASP A 68 7.72 -7.58 -10.42
CA ASP A 68 7.93 -8.95 -10.84
C ASP A 68 9.33 -9.44 -10.42
N PRO A 69 9.49 -10.52 -9.62
CA PRO A 69 10.80 -11.15 -9.40
C PRO A 69 11.45 -11.67 -10.69
N GLY A 70 10.68 -11.79 -11.79
CA GLY A 70 11.09 -12.34 -13.08
C GLY A 70 11.43 -11.34 -14.18
N ARG A 71 11.33 -10.02 -13.95
CA ARG A 71 11.71 -9.01 -14.94
C ARG A 71 13.03 -8.35 -14.52
N GLY A 72 14.11 -8.99 -14.96
CA GLY A 72 15.49 -8.69 -14.59
C GLY A 72 15.91 -7.22 -14.67
N ASP A 73 16.90 -6.94 -13.82
CA ASP A 73 17.83 -5.81 -13.90
C ASP A 73 18.34 -5.59 -15.34
N PRO A 74 18.51 -4.33 -15.78
CA PRO A 74 19.54 -3.99 -16.75
C PRO A 74 20.94 -3.99 -16.14
#